data_AF-A0A7G5C3U4-F1
#
_entry.id   AF-A0A7G5C3U4-F1
#
_cell.length_a   1.000
_cell.length_b   1.000
_cell.length_c   1.000
_cell.angle_alpha   90.00
_cell.angle_beta   90.00
_cell.angle_gamma   90.00
#
_symmetry.space_group_name_H-M   'P 1'
#
loop_
_entity.id
_entity.type
_entity.pdbx_description
1 polymer ?
#
loop_
_entity_poly.entity_id
_entity_poly.type
_entity_poly.pdbx_seq_one_letter_code
_entity_poly.pdbx_strand_id
1 'polypeptide(L)'
;MKEPKDTNSMGRMWNLYKMGGITPAIASMLGSSNAQQMAFIRSMSRDQRKESALELQLSEMEAVVFDLETTGFYPYNGDEILSIGGVKIRGGNFEETEPFYRLVNPKRKVPRHITELTGITNEMAENAPDLMQALHDFMDFVGKRVLIAHGSGHDKQFLNSALWRTSKVNLTHRIVDTMMIAKWLEPKAIQYGLDEVLDRYGVEVTERHHALHDSVMTSKLYFKFLKLITDRHVTTLGELYAYLSRH
;
A
#
# COMPACT_ATOMS: atom_id res chain seq x y z
N MET A 1 41.50 5.97 -45.57
CA MET A 1 40.68 5.25 -44.57
C MET A 1 40.61 6.07 -43.29
N LYS A 2 39.49 6.72 -43.02
CA LYS A 2 39.14 7.27 -41.71
C LYS A 2 37.74 6.73 -41.40
N GLU A 3 37.63 5.94 -40.35
CA GLU A 3 36.34 5.45 -39.84
C GLU A 3 35.51 6.61 -39.28
N PRO A 4 34.17 6.57 -39.40
CA PRO A 4 33.31 7.55 -38.76
C PRO A 4 33.14 7.22 -37.27
N LYS A 5 33.18 8.27 -36.43
CA LYS A 5 32.87 8.19 -34.99
C LYS A 5 31.38 7.91 -34.80
N ASP A 6 31.07 6.82 -34.11
CA ASP A 6 29.71 6.46 -33.68
C ASP A 6 29.19 7.43 -32.62
N THR A 7 28.36 8.37 -33.05
CA THR A 7 27.59 9.27 -32.18
C THR A 7 26.26 8.61 -31.83
N ASN A 8 26.23 7.79 -30.77
CA ASN A 8 24.96 7.28 -30.25
C ASN A 8 24.89 7.23 -28.72
N SER A 9 25.25 8.34 -28.07
CA SER A 9 25.06 8.50 -26.62
C SER A 9 23.58 8.63 -26.24
N MET A 10 22.75 9.17 -27.13
CA MET A 10 21.31 9.34 -26.93
C MET A 10 20.55 8.00 -26.85
N GLY A 11 20.90 7.02 -27.68
CA GLY A 11 20.29 5.69 -27.64
C GLY A 11 20.62 4.89 -26.38
N ARG A 12 21.85 5.01 -25.86
CA ARG A 12 22.23 4.39 -24.58
C ARG A 12 21.50 5.02 -23.40
N MET A 13 21.35 6.35 -23.42
CA MET A 13 20.63 7.09 -22.38
C MET A 13 19.14 6.74 -22.36
N TRP A 14 18.50 6.58 -23.53
CA TRP A 14 17.11 6.13 -23.65
C TRP A 14 16.88 4.70 -23.16
N ASN A 15 17.83 3.79 -23.44
CA ASN A 15 17.76 2.41 -22.93
C ASN A 15 17.98 2.32 -21.41
N LEU A 16 18.85 3.16 -20.84
CA LEU A 16 19.05 3.25 -19.39
C LEU A 16 17.81 3.77 -18.65
N TYR A 17 17.11 4.76 -19.24
CA TYR A 17 15.82 5.25 -18.73
C TYR A 17 14.72 4.17 -18.79
N LYS A 18 14.65 3.39 -19.88
CA LYS A 18 13.70 2.27 -20.02
C LYS A 18 13.99 1.09 -19.09
N MET A 19 15.25 0.91 -18.66
CA MET A 19 15.66 -0.17 -17.75
C MET A 19 15.59 0.20 -16.26
N GLY A 20 15.07 1.39 -15.91
CA GLY A 20 14.95 1.83 -14.52
C GLY A 20 16.28 2.09 -13.81
N GLY A 21 17.35 2.34 -14.57
CA GLY A 21 18.66 2.68 -14.01
C GLY A 21 18.72 4.16 -13.63
N ILE A 22 19.09 4.45 -12.39
CA ILE A 22 19.47 5.81 -11.97
C ILE A 22 20.80 6.13 -12.66
N THR A 23 20.89 7.24 -13.39
CA THR A 23 22.17 7.68 -13.95
C THR A 23 23.14 8.07 -12.83
N PRO A 24 24.47 7.91 -12.99
CA PRO A 24 25.44 8.30 -11.97
C PRO A 24 25.27 9.74 -11.46
N ALA A 25 24.81 10.65 -12.32
CA ALA A 25 24.52 12.04 -11.98
C ALA A 25 23.28 12.21 -11.07
N ILE A 26 22.22 11.39 -11.24
CA ILE A 26 21.06 11.41 -10.36
C ILE A 26 21.40 10.73 -9.02
N ALA A 27 22.21 9.66 -9.05
CA ALA A 27 22.68 8.98 -7.85
C ALA A 27 23.59 9.87 -6.98
N SER A 28 24.39 10.75 -7.58
CA SER A 28 25.22 11.72 -6.85
C SER A 28 24.44 12.90 -6.26
N MET A 29 23.25 13.19 -6.78
CA MET A 29 22.35 14.24 -6.25
C MET A 29 21.46 13.74 -5.11
N LEU A 30 21.26 12.43 -5.04
CA LEU A 30 20.56 11.77 -3.94
C LEU A 30 21.58 11.51 -2.83
N GLY A 31 21.25 11.86 -1.59
CA GLY A 31 22.06 11.42 -0.44
C GLY A 31 22.26 9.90 -0.49
N SER A 32 23.42 9.40 -0.05
CA SER A 32 23.76 7.97 -0.10
C SER A 32 22.67 7.06 0.51
N SER A 33 21.98 7.53 1.54
CA SER A 33 20.83 6.87 2.16
C SER A 33 19.66 6.66 1.17
N ASN A 34 19.26 7.70 0.43
CA ASN A 34 18.13 7.62 -0.50
C ASN A 34 18.42 6.66 -1.66
N ALA A 35 19.67 6.60 -2.13
CA ALA A 35 20.06 5.65 -3.17
C ALA A 35 19.96 4.20 -2.69
N GLN A 36 20.36 3.91 -1.45
CA GLN A 36 20.23 2.58 -0.83
C GLN A 36 18.76 2.18 -0.65
N GLN A 37 17.92 3.10 -0.15
CA GLN A 37 16.48 2.86 0.01
C GLN A 37 15.78 2.58 -1.32
N MET A 38 16.13 3.31 -2.39
CA MET A 38 15.58 3.05 -3.72
C MET A 38 16.02 1.68 -4.26
N ALA A 39 17.28 1.30 -4.04
CA ALA A 39 17.78 0.00 -4.45
C ALA A 39 17.01 -1.14 -3.73
N PHE A 40 16.75 -0.97 -2.43
CA PHE A 40 15.96 -1.89 -1.62
C PHE A 40 14.52 -2.06 -2.16
N ILE A 41 13.80 -0.96 -2.37
CA ILE A 41 12.43 -1.01 -2.91
C ILE A 41 12.41 -1.71 -4.28
N ARG A 42 13.39 -1.44 -5.13
CA ARG A 42 13.49 -2.09 -6.45
C ARG A 42 13.78 -3.58 -6.38
N SER A 43 14.61 -4.04 -5.45
CA SER A 43 14.86 -5.48 -5.29
C SER A 43 13.60 -6.20 -4.84
N MET A 44 12.84 -5.63 -3.91
CA MET A 44 11.58 -6.21 -3.45
C MET A 44 10.56 -6.42 -4.58
N SER A 45 10.40 -5.44 -5.47
CA SER A 45 9.48 -5.57 -6.61
C SER A 45 9.85 -6.68 -7.60
N ARG A 46 11.14 -7.06 -7.68
CA ARG A 46 11.60 -8.14 -8.56
C ARG A 46 11.30 -9.51 -7.97
N ASP A 47 11.46 -9.67 -6.66
CA ASP A 47 11.32 -10.95 -5.97
C ASP A 47 9.85 -11.39 -5.85
N GLN A 48 8.92 -10.44 -5.71
CA GLN A 48 7.48 -10.68 -5.66
C GLN A 48 6.90 -11.39 -6.91
N ARG A 49 7.53 -11.28 -8.08
CA ARG A 49 6.98 -11.81 -9.34
C ARG A 49 7.09 -13.33 -9.51
N LYS A 50 7.76 -14.04 -8.60
CA LYS A 50 8.13 -15.46 -8.77
C LYS A 50 7.25 -16.46 -8.03
N GLU A 51 6.42 -16.03 -7.08
CA GLU A 51 5.59 -16.94 -6.25
C GLU A 51 4.14 -17.03 -6.73
N SER A 52 3.59 -18.24 -6.77
CA SER A 52 2.16 -18.49 -7.04
C SER A 52 1.34 -18.20 -5.78
N ALA A 53 1.12 -16.92 -5.48
CA ALA A 53 0.32 -16.50 -4.33
C ALA A 53 -1.13 -17.03 -4.34
N LEU A 54 -1.61 -17.59 -5.46
CA LEU A 54 -2.98 -18.06 -5.62
C LEU A 54 -3.26 -19.36 -4.86
N GLU A 55 -2.25 -20.18 -4.61
CA GLU A 55 -2.38 -21.45 -3.86
C GLU A 55 -2.25 -21.25 -2.34
N LEU A 56 -2.03 -20.00 -1.88
CA LEU A 56 -1.90 -19.70 -0.46
C LEU A 56 -3.21 -19.98 0.28
N GLN A 57 -3.12 -20.80 1.33
CA GLN A 57 -4.22 -21.06 2.25
C GLN A 57 -4.53 -19.79 3.05
N LEU A 58 -5.78 -19.32 3.00
CA LEU A 58 -6.23 -18.12 3.73
C LEU A 58 -6.06 -18.28 5.25
N SER A 59 -6.18 -19.51 5.76
CA SER A 59 -6.00 -19.84 7.18
C SER A 59 -4.55 -19.74 7.67
N GLU A 60 -3.57 -19.70 6.77
CA GLU A 60 -2.14 -19.61 7.10
C GLU A 60 -1.46 -18.38 6.50
N MET A 61 -2.18 -17.65 5.63
CA MET A 61 -1.67 -16.50 4.90
C MET A 61 -1.19 -15.41 5.85
N GLU A 62 0.07 -14.99 5.68
CA GLU A 62 0.58 -13.77 6.28
C GLU A 62 0.20 -12.57 5.42
N ALA A 63 -0.39 -11.56 6.06
CA ALA A 63 -0.81 -10.34 5.39
C ALA A 63 -0.47 -9.10 6.22
N VAL A 64 -0.46 -7.95 5.54
CA VAL A 64 -0.46 -6.64 6.18
C VAL A 64 -1.76 -5.94 5.82
N VAL A 65 -2.57 -5.65 6.83
CA VAL A 65 -3.71 -4.76 6.71
C VAL A 65 -3.19 -3.34 6.83
N PHE A 66 -3.52 -2.46 5.90
CA PHE A 66 -3.00 -1.11 5.86
C PHE A 66 -4.05 -0.10 5.40
N ASP A 67 -3.80 1.16 5.74
CA ASP A 67 -4.62 2.31 5.37
C ASP A 67 -3.70 3.54 5.24
N LEU A 68 -4.12 4.52 4.43
CA LEU A 68 -3.42 5.78 4.22
C LEU A 68 -4.31 6.98 4.56
N GLU A 69 -3.73 7.94 5.29
CA GLU A 69 -4.25 9.30 5.29
C GLU A 69 -3.52 10.13 4.23
N THR A 70 -4.25 11.00 3.54
CA THR A 70 -3.74 11.75 2.39
C THR A 70 -4.22 13.21 2.41
N THR A 71 -3.52 14.11 1.73
CA THR A 71 -3.89 15.53 1.68
C THR A 71 -5.14 15.81 0.83
N GLY A 72 -5.74 14.78 0.21
CA GLY A 72 -6.83 14.89 -0.75
C GLY A 72 -6.99 13.59 -1.56
N PHE A 73 -7.74 13.61 -2.66
CA PHE A 73 -8.12 12.37 -3.37
C PHE A 73 -7.31 12.08 -4.65
N TYR A 74 -6.47 13.02 -5.11
CA TYR A 74 -5.91 12.96 -6.46
C TYR A 74 -4.36 12.94 -6.44
N PRO A 75 -3.74 11.74 -6.38
CA PRO A 75 -2.27 11.63 -6.26
C PRO A 75 -1.51 12.09 -7.51
N TYR A 76 -2.20 12.22 -8.65
CA TYR A 76 -1.63 12.74 -9.90
C TYR A 76 -1.86 14.25 -10.08
N ASN A 77 -2.67 14.86 -9.21
CA ASN A 77 -2.95 16.30 -9.21
C ASN A 77 -2.34 17.00 -7.98
N GLY A 78 -1.31 16.39 -7.38
CA GLY A 78 -0.48 16.98 -6.33
C GLY A 78 -0.83 16.57 -4.91
N ASP A 79 -1.90 15.80 -4.67
CA ASP A 79 -2.17 15.27 -3.32
C ASP A 79 -1.13 14.21 -2.93
N GLU A 80 -0.80 14.20 -1.65
CA GLU A 80 0.33 13.43 -1.10
C GLU A 80 -0.11 12.60 0.11
N ILE A 81 0.67 11.56 0.41
CA ILE A 81 0.49 10.74 1.60
C ILE A 81 0.86 11.58 2.84
N LEU A 82 0.03 11.50 3.89
CA LEU A 82 0.19 12.16 5.18
C LEU A 82 0.55 11.19 6.29
N SER A 83 -0.01 10.00 6.29
CA SER A 83 0.39 8.92 7.19
C SER A 83 0.15 7.56 6.57
N ILE A 84 0.91 6.58 7.05
CA ILE A 84 0.79 5.18 6.67
C ILE A 84 0.59 4.39 7.96
N GLY A 85 -0.52 3.66 8.03
CA GLY A 85 -0.82 2.73 9.11
C GLY A 85 -0.80 1.30 8.60
N GLY A 86 -0.42 0.36 9.45
CA GLY A 86 -0.56 -1.05 9.11
C GLY A 86 -0.40 -1.98 10.30
N VAL A 87 -0.94 -3.18 10.16
CA VAL A 87 -0.79 -4.27 11.12
C VAL A 87 -0.52 -5.58 10.38
N LYS A 88 0.46 -6.34 10.87
CA LYS A 88 0.67 -7.72 10.40
C LYS A 88 -0.39 -8.62 10.99
N ILE A 89 -0.89 -9.54 10.18
CA ILE A 89 -1.78 -10.61 10.60
C ILE A 89 -1.29 -11.94 10.02
N ARG A 90 -1.65 -13.05 10.68
CA ARG A 90 -1.38 -14.39 10.18
C ARG A 90 -2.60 -15.28 10.37
N GLY A 91 -3.13 -15.78 9.27
CA GLY A 91 -4.20 -16.76 9.29
C GLY A 91 -5.48 -16.27 9.98
N GLY A 92 -6.14 -17.17 10.72
CA GLY A 92 -7.37 -16.88 11.49
C GLY A 92 -7.15 -16.40 12.93
N ASN A 93 -5.90 -16.26 13.37
CA ASN A 93 -5.57 -15.84 14.73
C ASN A 93 -5.08 -14.39 14.75
N PHE A 94 -5.69 -13.60 15.63
CA PHE A 94 -5.16 -12.30 16.05
C PHE A 94 -4.07 -12.58 17.09
N GLU A 95 -2.89 -13.04 16.66
CA GLU A 95 -1.72 -13.09 17.53
C GLU A 95 -0.89 -11.83 17.28
N GLU A 96 -0.85 -10.98 18.31
CA GLU A 96 -0.02 -9.77 18.48
C GLU A 96 0.33 -9.03 17.17
N THR A 97 -0.55 -8.10 16.78
CA THR A 97 -0.30 -7.16 15.70
C THR A 97 0.92 -6.31 16.03
N GLU A 98 2.06 -6.55 15.40
CA GLU A 98 3.13 -5.54 15.34
C GLU A 98 2.56 -4.33 14.58
N PRO A 99 2.31 -3.20 15.25
CA PRO A 99 1.74 -2.04 14.57
C PRO A 99 2.83 -1.31 13.81
N PHE A 100 2.47 -0.80 12.65
CA PHE A 100 3.26 0.15 11.87
C PHE A 100 2.50 1.45 11.80
N TYR A 101 3.16 2.54 12.16
CA TYR A 101 2.65 3.88 11.94
C TYR A 101 3.78 4.84 11.62
N ARG A 102 3.60 5.61 10.55
CA ARG A 102 4.50 6.68 10.15
C ARG A 102 3.70 7.87 9.67
N LEU A 103 3.96 9.05 10.23
CA LEU A 103 3.64 10.31 9.56
C LEU A 103 4.58 10.50 8.36
N VAL A 104 4.12 11.25 7.38
CA VAL A 104 4.86 11.57 6.16
C VAL A 104 4.82 13.07 5.96
N ASN A 105 5.98 13.66 5.68
CA ASN A 105 6.05 15.06 5.27
C ASN A 105 5.63 15.17 3.80
N PRO A 106 4.45 15.74 3.49
CA PRO A 106 3.92 15.78 2.13
C PRO A 106 4.59 16.88 1.28
N LYS A 107 5.55 17.64 1.86
CA LYS A 107 6.19 18.81 1.24
C LYS A 107 5.19 19.85 0.70
N ARG A 108 4.03 19.93 1.35
CA ARG A 108 2.96 20.89 1.07
C ARG A 108 2.12 21.18 2.31
N LYS A 109 1.30 22.22 2.24
CA LYS A 109 0.34 22.54 3.30
C LYS A 109 -0.78 21.49 3.35
N VAL A 110 -1.05 20.97 4.54
CA VAL A 110 -2.21 20.13 4.85
C VAL A 110 -3.48 21.00 4.81
N PRO A 111 -4.48 20.66 3.97
CA PRO A 111 -5.74 21.39 3.94
C PRO A 111 -6.46 21.36 5.28
N ARG A 112 -7.13 22.45 5.64
CA ARG A 112 -7.80 22.60 6.93
C ARG A 112 -8.80 21.45 7.21
N HIS A 113 -9.61 21.10 6.23
CA HIS A 113 -10.59 20.02 6.37
C HIS A 113 -9.92 18.65 6.60
N ILE A 114 -8.71 18.41 6.08
CA ILE A 114 -7.94 17.20 6.35
C ILE A 114 -7.38 17.21 7.77
N THR A 115 -6.88 18.35 8.25
CA THR A 115 -6.45 18.48 9.65
C THR A 115 -7.63 18.29 10.61
N GLU A 116 -8.82 18.81 10.29
CA GLU A 116 -10.04 18.62 11.09
C GLU A 116 -10.49 17.15 11.07
N LEU A 117 -10.28 16.43 9.96
CA LEU A 117 -10.67 15.04 9.81
C LEU A 117 -9.70 14.08 10.52
N THR A 118 -8.40 14.28 10.34
CA THR A 118 -7.34 13.33 10.73
C THR A 118 -6.58 13.72 11.99
N GLY A 119 -6.73 14.97 12.45
CA GLY A 119 -5.92 15.55 13.51
C GLY A 119 -4.47 15.89 13.10
N ILE A 120 -4.02 15.53 11.89
CA ILE A 120 -2.65 15.76 11.45
C ILE A 120 -2.46 17.24 11.10
N THR A 121 -1.66 17.93 11.90
CA THR A 121 -1.36 19.36 11.72
C THR A 121 -0.22 19.57 10.73
N ASN A 122 -0.10 20.80 10.21
CA ASN A 122 1.04 21.19 9.39
C ASN A 122 2.38 21.05 10.13
N GLU A 123 2.41 21.35 11.43
CA GLU A 123 3.61 21.22 12.26
C GLU A 123 4.02 19.76 12.44
N MET A 124 3.06 18.85 12.68
CA MET A 124 3.33 17.41 12.74
C MET A 124 3.87 16.89 11.41
N ALA A 125 3.23 17.28 10.29
CA ALA A 125 3.62 16.86 8.96
C ALA A 125 4.99 17.43 8.54
N GLU A 126 5.32 18.67 8.91
CA GLU A 126 6.61 19.28 8.58
C GLU A 126 7.79 18.56 9.26
N ASN A 127 7.59 18.13 10.51
CA ASN A 127 8.59 17.41 11.29
C ASN A 127 8.67 15.90 10.98
N ALA A 128 7.76 15.37 10.16
CA ALA A 128 7.73 13.96 9.80
C ALA A 128 8.85 13.57 8.81
N PRO A 129 9.21 12.27 8.73
CA PRO A 129 10.10 11.75 7.70
C PRO A 129 9.61 12.08 6.28
N ASP A 130 10.54 12.19 5.33
CA ASP A 130 10.16 12.34 3.93
C ASP A 130 9.50 11.07 3.37
N LEU A 131 8.87 11.23 2.19
CA LEU A 131 8.19 10.13 1.51
C LEU A 131 9.11 8.94 1.21
N MET A 132 10.39 9.17 0.91
CA MET A 132 11.31 8.08 0.57
C MET A 132 11.59 7.20 1.79
N GLN A 133 11.85 7.81 2.94
CA GLN A 133 12.04 7.10 4.21
C GLN A 133 10.78 6.36 4.62
N ALA A 134 9.61 7.02 4.58
CA ALA A 134 8.35 6.39 4.99
C ALA A 134 7.96 5.21 4.10
N LEU A 135 8.17 5.33 2.78
CA LEU A 135 7.96 4.21 1.85
C LEU A 135 8.96 3.08 2.11
N HIS A 136 10.24 3.39 2.35
CA HIS A 136 11.23 2.37 2.68
C HIS A 136 10.80 1.57 3.92
N ASP A 137 10.48 2.27 5.01
CA ASP A 137 10.04 1.66 6.27
C ASP A 137 8.79 0.81 6.07
N PHE A 138 7.82 1.29 5.29
CA PHE A 138 6.59 0.55 5.01
C PHE A 138 6.84 -0.68 4.16
N MET A 139 7.64 -0.57 3.08
CA MET A 139 7.94 -1.71 2.22
C MET A 139 8.74 -2.78 2.99
N ASP A 140 9.66 -2.38 3.87
CA ASP A 140 10.37 -3.31 4.75
C ASP A 140 9.41 -4.02 5.72
N PHE A 141 8.51 -3.27 6.36
CA PHE A 141 7.47 -3.83 7.22
C PHE A 141 6.57 -4.84 6.49
N VAL A 142 6.16 -4.53 5.25
CA VAL A 142 5.32 -5.39 4.41
C VAL A 142 6.07 -6.65 3.96
N GLY A 143 7.33 -6.52 3.55
CA GLY A 143 8.11 -7.62 2.98
C GLY A 143 7.40 -8.24 1.78
N LYS A 144 7.18 -9.57 1.80
CA LYS A 144 6.51 -10.31 0.70
C LYS A 144 5.02 -10.56 0.91
N ARG A 145 4.44 -10.05 2.00
CA ARG A 145 3.08 -10.42 2.45
C ARG A 145 2.00 -9.91 1.50
N VAL A 146 0.84 -10.56 1.54
CA VAL A 146 -0.36 -10.03 0.88
C VAL A 146 -0.79 -8.75 1.59
N LEU A 147 -1.26 -7.76 0.85
CA LEU A 147 -1.81 -6.54 1.40
C LEU A 147 -3.33 -6.65 1.52
N ILE A 148 -3.90 -6.04 2.55
CA ILE A 148 -5.34 -5.95 2.77
C ILE A 148 -5.68 -4.48 3.04
N ALA A 149 -6.72 -3.96 2.38
CA ALA A 149 -7.22 -2.61 2.61
C ALA A 149 -8.74 -2.56 2.37
N HIS A 150 -9.41 -1.53 2.89
CA HIS A 150 -10.85 -1.33 2.68
C HIS A 150 -11.11 -0.26 1.63
N GLY A 151 -11.60 -0.65 0.45
CA GLY A 151 -11.74 0.31 -0.66
C GLY A 151 -10.39 0.68 -1.26
N SER A 152 -9.56 -0.34 -1.50
CA SER A 152 -8.14 -0.27 -1.87
C SER A 152 -7.79 0.58 -3.09
N GLY A 153 -8.78 1.01 -3.88
CA GLY A 153 -8.59 1.84 -5.06
C GLY A 153 -7.90 3.17 -4.75
N HIS A 154 -8.22 3.80 -3.62
CA HIS A 154 -7.57 5.05 -3.19
C HIS A 154 -6.11 4.79 -2.80
N ASP A 155 -5.88 3.89 -1.84
CA ASP A 155 -4.56 3.57 -1.29
C ASP A 155 -3.58 3.09 -2.35
N LYS A 156 -4.06 2.20 -3.24
CA LYS A 156 -3.25 1.65 -4.33
C LYS A 156 -2.81 2.74 -5.30
N GLN A 157 -3.64 3.73 -5.59
CA GLN A 157 -3.26 4.84 -6.48
C GLN A 157 -2.19 5.71 -5.84
N PHE A 158 -2.34 6.03 -4.55
CA PHE A 158 -1.34 6.81 -3.79
C PHE A 158 -0.01 6.07 -3.67
N LEU A 159 -0.02 4.79 -3.26
CA LEU A 159 1.20 3.99 -3.18
C LEU A 159 1.91 3.87 -4.54
N ASN A 160 1.17 3.60 -5.63
CA ASN A 160 1.80 3.51 -6.95
C ASN A 160 2.37 4.85 -7.43
N SER A 161 1.65 5.96 -7.23
CA SER A 161 2.17 7.29 -7.55
C SER A 161 3.45 7.59 -6.76
N ALA A 162 3.45 7.30 -5.45
CA ALA A 162 4.57 7.50 -4.56
C ALA A 162 5.79 6.63 -4.95
N LEU A 163 5.60 5.32 -5.15
CA LEU A 163 6.63 4.38 -5.60
C LEU A 163 7.18 4.73 -6.98
N TRP A 164 6.34 5.19 -7.90
CA TRP A 164 6.79 5.61 -9.22
C TRP A 164 7.63 6.88 -9.16
N ARG A 165 7.22 7.86 -8.35
CA ARG A 165 7.94 9.13 -8.18
C ARG A 165 9.31 8.91 -7.56
N THR A 166 9.38 8.11 -6.49
CA THR A 166 10.60 7.91 -5.71
C THR A 166 11.52 6.85 -6.30
N SER A 167 10.98 5.70 -6.70
CA SER A 167 11.75 4.50 -7.02
C SER A 167 11.59 4.00 -8.46
N LYS A 168 10.66 4.55 -9.23
CA LYS A 168 10.33 4.16 -10.62
C LYS A 168 9.86 2.70 -10.71
N VAL A 169 9.10 2.25 -9.71
CA VAL A 169 8.47 0.93 -9.68
C VAL A 169 6.99 1.05 -9.37
N ASN A 170 6.24 0.00 -9.71
CA ASN A 170 4.85 -0.16 -9.30
C ASN A 170 4.78 -1.17 -8.15
N LEU A 171 3.75 -1.05 -7.33
CA LEU A 171 3.41 -2.03 -6.31
C LEU A 171 3.10 -3.37 -6.98
N THR A 172 3.84 -4.41 -6.58
CA THR A 172 3.69 -5.77 -7.12
C THR A 172 2.88 -6.69 -6.23
N HIS A 173 2.66 -6.28 -4.99
CA HIS A 173 1.93 -7.05 -3.99
C HIS A 173 0.49 -7.29 -4.42
N ARG A 174 0.00 -8.48 -4.08
CA ARG A 174 -1.43 -8.80 -4.16
C ARG A 174 -2.15 -7.99 -3.09
N ILE A 175 -3.29 -7.39 -3.47
CA ILE A 175 -4.16 -6.66 -2.55
C ILE A 175 -5.50 -7.38 -2.50
N VAL A 176 -5.98 -7.66 -1.29
CA VAL A 176 -7.33 -8.10 -1.00
C VAL A 176 -8.12 -6.91 -0.50
N ASP A 177 -9.27 -6.65 -1.12
CA ASP A 177 -10.11 -5.51 -0.78
C ASP A 177 -11.30 -5.97 0.08
N THR A 178 -11.35 -5.54 1.35
CA THR A 178 -12.43 -5.90 2.27
C THR A 178 -13.78 -5.32 1.84
N MET A 179 -13.81 -4.23 1.08
CA MET A 179 -15.04 -3.72 0.48
C MET A 179 -15.59 -4.69 -0.58
N MET A 180 -14.72 -5.32 -1.38
CA MET A 180 -15.14 -6.33 -2.36
C MET A 180 -15.61 -7.60 -1.67
N ILE A 181 -14.94 -8.02 -0.60
CA ILE A 181 -15.40 -9.13 0.22
C ILE A 181 -16.79 -8.82 0.79
N ALA A 182 -17.01 -7.63 1.36
CA ALA A 182 -18.32 -7.24 1.88
C ALA A 182 -19.42 -7.30 0.79
N LYS A 183 -19.16 -6.81 -0.42
CA LYS A 183 -20.09 -6.91 -1.56
C LYS A 183 -20.42 -8.35 -1.92
N TRP A 184 -19.45 -9.25 -1.89
CA TRP A 184 -19.68 -10.67 -2.16
C TRP A 184 -20.40 -11.38 -1.01
N LEU A 185 -20.09 -11.04 0.23
CA LEU A 185 -20.75 -11.61 1.40
C LEU A 185 -22.20 -11.14 1.53
N GLU A 186 -22.48 -9.88 1.18
CA GLU A 186 -23.74 -9.18 1.40
C GLU A 186 -24.22 -8.40 0.16
N PRO A 187 -24.51 -9.04 -0.99
CA PRO A 187 -24.76 -8.34 -2.26
C PRO A 187 -25.99 -7.41 -2.27
N LYS A 188 -26.85 -7.46 -1.24
CA LYS A 188 -28.05 -6.63 -1.09
C LYS A 188 -27.84 -5.42 -0.18
N ALA A 189 -26.66 -5.24 0.43
CA ALA A 189 -26.39 -4.08 1.27
C ALA A 189 -26.30 -2.80 0.42
N ILE A 190 -26.74 -1.69 1.02
CA ILE A 190 -26.82 -0.38 0.34
C ILE A 190 -25.46 0.33 0.34
N GLN A 191 -24.70 0.18 1.44
CA GLN A 191 -23.45 0.90 1.67
C GLN A 191 -22.34 -0.05 2.12
N TYR A 192 -21.13 0.22 1.67
CA TYR A 192 -19.93 -0.59 1.92
C TYR A 192 -18.74 0.27 2.36
N GLY A 193 -18.98 1.50 2.85
CA GLY A 193 -17.94 2.26 3.52
C GLY A 193 -17.50 1.55 4.80
N LEU A 194 -16.33 1.92 5.31
CA LEU A 194 -15.75 1.21 6.46
C LEU A 194 -16.70 1.27 7.66
N ASP A 195 -17.26 2.44 7.99
CA ASP A 195 -18.22 2.60 9.10
C ASP A 195 -19.40 1.65 9.00
N GLU A 196 -20.09 1.61 7.86
CA GLU A 196 -21.31 0.81 7.72
C GLU A 196 -21.01 -0.69 7.79
N VAL A 197 -19.83 -1.09 7.37
CA VAL A 197 -19.41 -2.49 7.41
C VAL A 197 -18.94 -2.87 8.82
N LEU A 198 -18.23 -1.98 9.52
CA LEU A 198 -17.85 -2.18 10.93
C LEU A 198 -19.09 -2.35 11.81
N ASP A 199 -20.09 -1.48 11.65
CA ASP A 199 -21.36 -1.52 12.37
C ASP A 199 -22.10 -2.86 12.16
N ARG A 200 -22.33 -3.25 10.90
CA ARG A 200 -23.02 -4.51 10.57
C ARG A 200 -22.35 -5.74 11.15
N TYR A 201 -21.02 -5.74 11.24
CA TYR A 201 -20.25 -6.86 11.75
C TYR A 201 -19.95 -6.76 13.25
N GLY A 202 -20.43 -5.72 13.93
CA GLY A 202 -20.18 -5.51 15.36
C GLY A 202 -18.68 -5.44 15.67
N VAL A 203 -17.92 -4.68 14.86
CA VAL A 203 -16.56 -4.29 15.17
C VAL A 203 -16.62 -2.91 15.83
N GLU A 204 -16.05 -2.80 17.03
CA GLU A 204 -16.01 -1.54 17.75
C GLU A 204 -15.21 -0.49 16.96
N VAL A 205 -15.86 0.66 16.72
CA VAL A 205 -15.23 1.84 16.14
C VAL A 205 -14.44 2.54 17.24
N THR A 206 -13.12 2.65 17.05
CA THR A 206 -12.22 3.31 18.00
C THR A 206 -11.98 4.75 17.58
N GLU A 207 -11.00 4.99 16.73
CA GLU A 207 -10.72 6.29 16.13
C GLU A 207 -10.72 6.14 14.61
N ARG A 208 -11.63 6.86 13.95
CA ARG A 208 -11.70 6.95 12.49
C ARG A 208 -10.72 8.00 11.99
N HIS A 209 -10.24 7.85 10.76
CA HIS A 209 -9.33 8.80 10.10
C HIS A 209 -7.95 8.87 10.77
N HIS A 210 -7.55 7.74 11.35
CA HIS A 210 -6.21 7.51 11.85
C HIS A 210 -5.73 6.19 11.25
N ALA A 211 -4.82 6.26 10.27
CA ALA A 211 -4.42 5.13 9.44
C ALA A 211 -4.13 3.82 10.22
N LEU A 212 -3.47 3.89 11.38
CA LEU A 212 -3.22 2.67 12.18
C LEU A 212 -4.51 2.12 12.80
N HIS A 213 -5.40 2.97 13.31
CA HIS A 213 -6.63 2.53 13.95
C HIS A 213 -7.60 2.00 12.90
N ASP A 214 -7.68 2.63 11.73
CA ASP A 214 -8.43 2.10 10.58
C ASP A 214 -7.86 0.75 10.09
N SER A 215 -6.54 0.57 10.08
CA SER A 215 -5.91 -0.73 9.79
C SER A 215 -6.27 -1.80 10.83
N VAL A 216 -6.30 -1.46 12.12
CA VAL A 216 -6.69 -2.37 13.22
C VAL A 216 -8.17 -2.76 13.12
N MET A 217 -9.06 -1.80 12.86
CA MET A 217 -10.48 -2.07 12.68
C MET A 217 -10.73 -2.94 11.44
N THR A 218 -10.03 -2.64 10.34
CA THR A 218 -10.08 -3.43 9.10
C THR A 218 -9.56 -4.85 9.32
N SER A 219 -8.55 -5.06 10.17
CA SER A 219 -8.05 -6.40 10.48
C SER A 219 -9.07 -7.22 11.28
N LYS A 220 -9.69 -6.63 12.31
CA LYS A 220 -10.81 -7.25 13.05
C LYS A 220 -11.97 -7.61 12.12
N LEU A 221 -12.32 -6.73 11.19
CA LEU A 221 -13.32 -6.99 10.17
C LEU A 221 -12.92 -8.16 9.26
N TYR A 222 -11.68 -8.16 8.77
CA TYR A 222 -11.17 -9.24 7.93
C TYR A 222 -11.22 -10.60 8.62
N PHE A 223 -10.92 -10.70 9.92
CA PHE A 223 -11.07 -11.96 10.67
C PHE A 223 -12.51 -12.45 10.75
N LYS A 224 -13.50 -11.54 10.84
CA LYS A 224 -14.92 -11.92 10.78
C LYS A 224 -15.29 -12.41 9.38
N PHE A 225 -14.81 -11.74 8.34
CA PHE A 225 -14.99 -12.21 6.97
C PHE A 225 -14.36 -13.58 6.76
N LEU A 226 -13.14 -13.81 7.22
CA LEU A 226 -12.41 -15.05 7.00
C LEU A 226 -13.20 -16.28 7.49
N LYS A 227 -13.94 -16.16 8.61
CA LYS A 227 -14.86 -17.20 9.08
C LYS A 227 -15.96 -17.49 8.06
N LEU A 228 -16.65 -16.46 7.58
CA LEU A 228 -17.72 -16.59 6.58
C LEU A 228 -17.24 -17.09 5.22
N ILE A 229 -16.03 -16.68 4.82
CA ILE A 229 -15.36 -17.15 3.60
C ILE A 229 -15.09 -18.67 3.73
N THR A 230 -14.57 -19.08 4.89
CA THR A 230 -14.28 -20.49 5.19
C THR A 230 -15.56 -21.33 5.24
N ASP A 231 -16.64 -20.82 5.82
CA ASP A 231 -17.95 -21.48 5.85
C ASP A 231 -18.54 -21.71 4.44
N ARG A 232 -18.09 -20.92 3.45
CA ARG A 232 -18.44 -21.09 2.03
C ARG A 232 -17.45 -21.98 1.26
N HIS A 233 -16.56 -22.68 1.98
CA HIS A 233 -15.52 -23.56 1.43
C HIS A 233 -14.53 -22.86 0.49
N VAL A 234 -14.33 -21.54 0.67
CA VAL A 234 -13.27 -20.80 -0.01
C VAL A 234 -12.05 -20.79 0.90
N THR A 235 -10.98 -21.47 0.49
CA THR A 235 -9.83 -21.75 1.37
C THR A 235 -8.52 -21.19 0.86
N THR A 236 -8.43 -20.89 -0.44
CA THR A 236 -7.23 -20.30 -1.06
C THR A 236 -7.45 -18.86 -1.51
N LEU A 237 -6.36 -18.11 -1.64
CA LEU A 237 -6.39 -16.76 -2.19
C LEU A 237 -6.88 -16.74 -3.66
N GLY A 238 -6.54 -17.77 -4.44
CA GLY A 238 -6.99 -17.91 -5.83
C GLY A 238 -8.49 -18.09 -5.96
N GLU A 239 -9.08 -18.95 -5.12
CA GLU A 239 -10.53 -19.11 -5.04
C GLU A 239 -11.20 -17.81 -4.64
N LEU A 240 -10.69 -17.13 -3.61
CA LEU A 240 -11.23 -15.84 -3.17
C LEU A 240 -11.25 -14.84 -4.34
N TYR A 241 -10.14 -14.69 -5.07
CA TYR A 241 -10.11 -13.81 -6.23
C TYR A 241 -11.09 -14.21 -7.33
N ALA A 242 -11.30 -15.50 -7.57
CA ALA A 242 -12.27 -15.97 -8.56
C ALA A 242 -13.73 -15.59 -8.21
N TYR A 243 -14.06 -15.49 -6.91
CA TYR A 243 -15.35 -14.95 -6.47
C TYR A 243 -15.40 -13.43 -6.56
N LEU A 244 -14.36 -12.73 -6.10
CA LEU A 244 -14.31 -11.27 -6.11
C LEU A 244 -14.30 -10.69 -7.53
N SER A 245 -13.78 -11.41 -8.53
CA SER A 245 -13.77 -10.95 -9.93
C SER A 245 -15.14 -10.98 -10.62
N ARG A 246 -16.17 -11.52 -9.96
CA ARG A 246 -17.53 -11.65 -10.52
C ARG A 246 -18.42 -10.46 -10.16
N HIS A 247 -17.95 -9.54 -9.32
CA HIS A 247 -18.68 -8.41 -8.75
C HIS A 247 -17.86 -7.12 -8.88
#